data_AF-K5WPS4-F1
#
_entry.id   AF-K5WPS4-F1
#
_cell.length_a   1.000
_cell.length_b   1.000
_cell.length_c   1.000
_cell.angle_alpha   90.00
_cell.angle_beta   90.00
_cell.angle_gamma   90.00
#
_symmetry.space_group_name_H-M   'P 1'
#
loop_
_entity.id
_entity.type
_entity.pdbx_description
1 polymer ?
#
loop_
_entity_poly.entity_id
_entity_poly.type
_entity_poly.pdbx_seq_one_letter_code
_entity_poly.pdbx_strand_id
1 'polypeptide(L)'
;MSLSVDQLTEQLRRANDDKDALAAQHNALVAKVASIRNTLGAKLQQDAEELDRQEQLIQQLSAERDDLANTLAILQQELQASQKEAEDSQSQYSSIRARMQLAAHESLQHERDVRDLQHQLEQLKLDRDECSRAAETEKALVDDLKSQLDEARRDLDLVKGGEDAVNEALRREREKSRNLQAVLQDFQTAKDHELRQAVKDYQSQLAPLAEFKSRALNAELQLEESKSTTSRAQQLEKELKEKNLLIGKLRHEAVIMNEHLIEALRRLRRSSTETKSSVDATLVSNILLQFLTTPRTDTKRFEMLTLLGSILGWGEEEREKAGLQRVGSHGMPNLGKIGFWGGGGRKSLEVDKTDETEVCLHAHIPNHFLPDHRQKSFSRLWVEFLLKESSGDSQSSSTAASLPSSPTLSPSSLRPPPTRRLASLGGMMSAAMGSTPDLVNGKGKERARE
;
A
#
# COMPACT_ATOMS: atom_id res chain seq x y z
N MET A 1 -165.81 72.26 -169.68
CA MET A 1 -164.79 72.24 -170.77
C MET A 1 -163.48 71.74 -170.16
N SER A 2 -162.53 71.28 -170.97
CA SER A 2 -161.41 70.42 -170.53
C SER A 2 -160.45 71.05 -169.53
N LEU A 3 -160.11 70.31 -168.47
CA LEU A 3 -158.87 70.52 -167.71
C LEU A 3 -157.69 70.22 -168.66
N SER A 4 -156.65 71.05 -168.65
CA SER A 4 -155.45 70.77 -169.46
C SER A 4 -154.50 69.81 -168.73
N VAL A 5 -153.79 69.00 -169.52
CA VAL A 5 -152.88 67.96 -169.03
C VAL A 5 -151.73 68.53 -168.18
N ASP A 6 -151.39 69.80 -168.42
CA ASP A 6 -150.26 70.51 -167.82
C ASP A 6 -150.33 70.60 -166.28
N GLN A 7 -151.54 70.66 -165.71
CA GLN A 7 -151.71 70.72 -164.25
C GLN A 7 -151.45 69.37 -163.58
N LEU A 8 -151.74 68.27 -164.28
CA LEU A 8 -151.43 66.92 -163.80
C LEU A 8 -149.96 66.56 -164.00
N THR A 9 -149.34 66.97 -165.11
CA THR A 9 -147.89 66.77 -165.30
C THR A 9 -147.07 67.60 -164.33
N GLU A 10 -147.47 68.84 -164.01
CA GLU A 10 -146.79 69.66 -162.99
C GLU A 10 -146.97 69.10 -161.56
N GLN A 11 -148.12 68.51 -161.22
CA GLN A 11 -148.29 67.79 -159.94
C GLN A 11 -147.47 66.50 -159.86
N LEU A 12 -147.44 65.71 -160.95
CA LEU A 12 -146.64 64.48 -161.01
C LEU A 12 -145.13 64.79 -161.01
N ARG A 13 -144.73 65.91 -161.65
CA ARG A 13 -143.37 66.46 -161.56
C ARG A 13 -143.02 66.82 -160.13
N ARG A 14 -143.84 67.60 -159.43
CA ARG A 14 -143.61 67.92 -158.00
C ARG A 14 -143.55 66.68 -157.11
N ALA A 15 -144.44 65.70 -157.32
CA ALA A 15 -144.40 64.45 -156.56
C ALA A 15 -143.13 63.62 -156.83
N ASN A 16 -142.56 63.69 -158.04
CA ASN A 16 -141.24 63.12 -158.32
C ASN A 16 -140.11 63.99 -157.74
N ASP A 17 -140.16 65.32 -157.86
CA ASP A 17 -139.16 66.24 -157.29
C ASP A 17 -139.09 66.06 -155.75
N ASP A 18 -140.24 65.94 -155.06
CA ASP A 18 -140.36 65.65 -153.63
C ASP A 18 -139.88 64.24 -153.27
N LYS A 19 -140.22 63.24 -154.10
CA LYS A 19 -139.76 61.85 -153.93
C LYS A 19 -138.25 61.73 -154.11
N ASP A 20 -137.68 62.42 -155.09
CA ASP A 20 -136.25 62.41 -155.37
C ASP A 20 -135.49 63.26 -154.34
N ALA A 21 -136.10 64.32 -153.79
CA ALA A 21 -135.60 65.01 -152.61
C ALA A 21 -135.63 64.11 -151.36
N LEU A 22 -136.71 63.33 -151.13
CA LEU A 22 -136.78 62.35 -150.05
C LEU A 22 -135.82 61.18 -150.26
N ALA A 23 -135.62 60.72 -151.49
CA ALA A 23 -134.64 59.70 -151.84
C ALA A 23 -133.20 60.24 -151.67
N ALA A 24 -132.95 61.50 -152.02
CA ALA A 24 -131.67 62.17 -151.76
C ALA A 24 -131.43 62.37 -150.25
N GLN A 25 -132.45 62.73 -149.47
CA GLN A 25 -132.37 62.80 -148.00
C GLN A 25 -132.13 61.42 -147.38
N HIS A 26 -132.85 60.38 -147.82
CA HIS A 26 -132.65 59.00 -147.39
C HIS A 26 -131.25 58.51 -147.76
N ASN A 27 -130.79 58.72 -148.99
CA ASN A 27 -129.46 58.34 -149.44
C ASN A 27 -128.36 59.17 -148.75
N ALA A 28 -128.60 60.44 -148.41
CA ALA A 28 -127.70 61.25 -147.60
C ALA A 28 -127.68 60.82 -146.12
N LEU A 29 -128.79 60.33 -145.57
CA LEU A 29 -128.86 59.73 -144.24
C LEU A 29 -128.18 58.36 -144.23
N VAL A 30 -128.40 57.50 -145.22
CA VAL A 30 -127.68 56.22 -145.40
C VAL A 30 -126.19 56.48 -145.63
N ALA A 31 -125.80 57.49 -146.40
CA ALA A 31 -124.39 57.87 -146.57
C ALA A 31 -123.78 58.45 -145.29
N LYS A 32 -124.54 59.22 -144.49
CA LYS A 32 -124.10 59.68 -143.16
C LYS A 32 -124.00 58.52 -142.17
N VAL A 33 -124.95 57.59 -142.15
CA VAL A 33 -124.93 56.39 -141.29
C VAL A 33 -123.81 55.44 -141.73
N ALA A 34 -123.55 55.27 -143.02
CA ALA A 34 -122.41 54.51 -143.53
C ALA A 34 -121.07 55.21 -143.22
N SER A 35 -121.01 56.54 -143.33
CA SER A 35 -119.83 57.33 -142.94
C SER A 35 -119.58 57.24 -141.44
N ILE A 36 -120.60 57.39 -140.60
CA ILE A 36 -120.53 57.20 -139.15
C ILE A 36 -120.15 55.75 -138.81
N ARG A 37 -120.77 54.74 -139.44
CA ARG A 37 -120.43 53.32 -139.21
C ARG A 37 -119.00 53.00 -139.63
N ASN A 38 -118.52 53.55 -140.74
CA ASN A 38 -117.17 53.28 -141.23
C ASN A 38 -116.11 54.08 -140.45
N THR A 39 -116.39 55.32 -140.02
CA THR A 39 -115.47 56.12 -139.18
C THR A 39 -115.48 55.67 -137.72
N LEU A 40 -116.64 55.35 -137.15
CA LEU A 40 -116.74 54.73 -135.82
C LEU A 40 -116.23 53.29 -135.84
N GLY A 41 -116.42 52.54 -136.92
CA GLY A 41 -115.85 51.21 -137.09
C GLY A 41 -114.32 51.24 -137.20
N ALA A 42 -113.77 52.15 -138.00
CA ALA A 42 -112.33 52.37 -138.07
C ALA A 42 -111.75 52.87 -136.73
N LYS A 43 -112.48 53.74 -136.01
CA LYS A 43 -112.09 54.16 -134.66
C LYS A 43 -112.16 53.02 -133.64
N LEU A 44 -113.26 52.28 -133.56
CA LEU A 44 -113.36 51.14 -132.64
C LEU A 44 -112.34 50.04 -132.97
N GLN A 45 -111.96 49.86 -134.24
CA GLN A 45 -110.85 49.00 -134.61
C GLN A 45 -109.51 49.60 -134.16
N GLN A 46 -109.25 50.89 -134.40
CA GLN A 46 -108.03 51.56 -133.93
C GLN A 46 -107.92 51.52 -132.40
N ASP A 47 -108.98 51.87 -131.68
CA ASP A 47 -109.10 51.85 -130.23
C ASP A 47 -108.88 50.41 -129.69
N ALA A 48 -109.42 49.38 -130.36
CA ALA A 48 -109.16 47.98 -130.01
C ALA A 48 -107.71 47.57 -130.28
N GLU A 49 -107.12 47.92 -131.42
CA GLU A 49 -105.71 47.65 -131.70
C GLU A 49 -104.76 48.46 -130.78
N GLU A 50 -105.17 49.64 -130.29
CA GLU A 50 -104.44 50.42 -129.29
C GLU A 50 -104.57 49.82 -127.89
N LEU A 51 -105.75 49.27 -127.53
CA LEU A 51 -105.93 48.46 -126.33
C LEU A 51 -105.08 47.17 -126.39
N ASP A 52 -105.11 46.42 -127.49
CA ASP A 52 -104.27 45.22 -127.68
C ASP A 52 -102.78 45.52 -127.48
N ARG A 53 -102.30 46.66 -128.02
CA ARG A 53 -100.91 47.13 -127.83
C ARG A 53 -100.61 47.53 -126.39
N GLN A 54 -101.56 48.18 -125.72
CA GLN A 54 -101.42 48.53 -124.29
C GLN A 54 -101.46 47.29 -123.40
N GLU A 55 -102.33 46.32 -123.66
CA GLU A 55 -102.38 45.05 -122.94
C GLU A 55 -101.10 44.23 -123.14
N GLN A 56 -100.55 44.16 -124.35
CA GLN A 56 -99.26 43.52 -124.61
C GLN A 56 -98.11 44.21 -123.86
N LEU A 57 -98.10 45.55 -123.82
CA LEU A 57 -97.10 46.32 -123.09
C LEU A 57 -97.26 46.17 -121.56
N ILE A 58 -98.49 46.12 -121.04
CA ILE A 58 -98.77 45.82 -119.63
C ILE A 58 -98.34 44.41 -119.28
N GLN A 59 -98.59 43.42 -120.15
CA GLN A 59 -98.13 42.04 -119.97
C GLN A 59 -96.59 41.97 -119.94
N GLN A 60 -95.90 42.62 -120.89
CA GLN A 60 -94.43 42.70 -120.91
C GLN A 60 -93.88 43.36 -119.64
N LEU A 61 -94.37 44.55 -119.27
CA LEU A 61 -93.95 45.23 -118.04
C LEU A 61 -94.31 44.44 -116.77
N SER A 62 -95.38 43.64 -116.76
CA SER A 62 -95.71 42.78 -115.63
C SER A 62 -94.75 41.59 -115.51
N ALA A 63 -94.36 40.98 -116.63
CA ALA A 63 -93.35 39.92 -116.65
C ALA A 63 -91.98 40.45 -116.25
N GLU A 64 -91.53 41.58 -116.81
CA GLU A 64 -90.28 42.24 -116.40
C GLU A 64 -90.30 42.62 -114.91
N ARG A 65 -91.42 43.15 -114.41
CA ARG A 65 -91.59 43.47 -112.99
C ARG A 65 -91.52 42.23 -112.10
N ASP A 66 -92.10 41.12 -112.52
CA ASP A 66 -92.11 39.88 -111.74
C ASP A 66 -90.74 39.18 -111.80
N ASP A 67 -90.03 39.20 -112.93
CA ASP A 67 -88.64 38.75 -113.03
C ASP A 67 -87.67 39.62 -112.20
N LEU A 68 -87.89 40.94 -112.18
CA LEU A 68 -87.17 41.85 -111.28
C LEU A 68 -87.53 41.59 -109.81
N ALA A 69 -88.78 41.27 -109.49
CA ALA A 69 -89.17 40.88 -108.12
C ALA A 69 -88.54 39.54 -107.70
N ASN A 70 -88.50 38.55 -108.61
CA ASN A 70 -87.88 37.25 -108.39
C ASN A 70 -86.36 37.38 -108.18
N THR A 71 -85.66 38.13 -109.04
CA THR A 71 -84.22 38.36 -108.90
C THR A 71 -83.88 39.18 -107.65
N LEU A 72 -84.67 40.20 -107.30
CA LEU A 72 -84.52 40.91 -106.01
C LEU A 72 -84.77 39.99 -104.81
N ALA A 73 -85.74 39.07 -104.87
CA ALA A 73 -85.99 38.11 -103.81
C ALA A 73 -84.84 37.10 -103.64
N ILE A 74 -84.25 36.63 -104.75
CA ILE A 74 -83.06 35.75 -104.74
C ILE A 74 -81.86 36.51 -104.15
N LEU A 75 -81.56 37.72 -104.64
CA LEU A 75 -80.47 38.54 -104.13
C LEU A 75 -80.63 38.90 -102.64
N GLN A 76 -81.87 39.07 -102.16
CA GLN A 76 -82.15 39.24 -100.72
C GLN A 76 -81.89 37.95 -99.91
N GLN A 77 -82.21 36.77 -100.45
CA GLN A 77 -81.90 35.49 -99.80
C GLN A 77 -80.39 35.22 -99.78
N GLU A 78 -79.68 35.48 -100.88
CA GLU A 78 -78.22 35.37 -100.97
C GLU A 78 -77.51 36.35 -100.02
N LEU A 79 -77.97 37.60 -99.95
CA LEU A 79 -77.46 38.58 -98.99
C LEU A 79 -77.69 38.13 -97.54
N GLN A 80 -78.87 37.60 -97.20
CA GLN A 80 -79.15 37.07 -95.87
C GLN A 80 -78.36 35.80 -95.54
N ALA A 81 -78.05 34.96 -96.53
CA ALA A 81 -77.19 33.79 -96.36
C ALA A 81 -75.74 34.22 -96.08
N SER A 82 -75.20 35.11 -96.92
CA SER A 82 -73.85 35.66 -96.75
C SER A 82 -73.68 36.44 -95.43
N GLN A 83 -74.71 37.15 -94.97
CA GLN A 83 -74.74 37.80 -93.66
C GLN A 83 -74.62 36.77 -92.52
N LYS A 84 -75.39 35.67 -92.56
CA LYS A 84 -75.32 34.60 -91.55
C LYS A 84 -73.95 33.90 -91.58
N GLU A 85 -73.42 33.59 -92.75
CA GLU A 85 -72.08 32.99 -92.88
C GLU A 85 -70.97 33.91 -92.33
N ALA A 86 -71.11 35.24 -92.50
CA ALA A 86 -70.21 36.22 -91.91
C ALA A 86 -70.36 36.32 -90.38
N GLU A 87 -71.58 36.31 -89.85
CA GLU A 87 -71.86 36.28 -88.40
C GLU A 87 -71.34 35.00 -87.74
N ASP A 88 -71.60 33.82 -88.35
CA ASP A 88 -71.09 32.53 -87.90
C ASP A 88 -69.55 32.52 -87.91
N SER A 89 -68.93 32.98 -89.00
CA SER A 89 -67.47 33.10 -89.10
C SER A 89 -66.90 34.05 -88.04
N GLN A 90 -67.53 35.21 -87.82
CA GLN A 90 -67.12 36.16 -86.79
C GLN A 90 -67.27 35.57 -85.39
N SER A 91 -68.32 34.79 -85.12
CA SER A 91 -68.50 34.07 -83.87
C SER A 91 -67.37 33.06 -83.63
N GLN A 92 -67.02 32.27 -84.66
CA GLN A 92 -65.92 31.30 -84.62
C GLN A 92 -64.56 31.98 -84.41
N TYR A 93 -64.27 33.08 -85.13
CA TYR A 93 -63.05 33.86 -84.91
C TYR A 93 -62.98 34.46 -83.50
N SER A 94 -64.11 34.89 -82.92
CA SER A 94 -64.15 35.41 -81.55
C SER A 94 -63.91 34.31 -80.51
N SER A 95 -64.50 33.12 -80.71
CA SER A 95 -64.31 31.92 -79.88
C SER A 95 -62.87 31.41 -79.93
N ILE A 96 -62.29 31.30 -81.14
CA ILE A 96 -60.89 30.90 -81.33
C ILE A 96 -59.95 31.94 -80.69
N ARG A 97 -60.22 33.24 -80.84
CA ARG A 97 -59.45 34.31 -80.19
C ARG A 97 -59.52 34.23 -78.67
N ALA A 98 -60.70 33.99 -78.09
CA ALA A 98 -60.87 33.82 -76.64
C ALA A 98 -60.10 32.59 -76.13
N ARG A 99 -60.25 31.43 -76.80
CA ARG A 99 -59.50 30.21 -76.44
C ARG A 99 -57.99 30.39 -76.57
N MET A 100 -57.51 31.13 -77.58
CA MET A 100 -56.10 31.45 -77.76
C MET A 100 -55.58 32.38 -76.66
N GLN A 101 -56.36 33.36 -76.21
CA GLN A 101 -55.99 34.23 -75.08
C GLN A 101 -55.95 33.47 -73.75
N LEU A 102 -56.90 32.55 -73.51
CA LEU A 102 -56.87 31.65 -72.35
C LEU A 102 -55.64 30.75 -72.36
N ALA A 103 -55.39 30.03 -73.46
CA ALA A 103 -54.23 29.15 -73.59
C ALA A 103 -52.89 29.90 -73.48
N ALA A 104 -52.81 31.14 -73.97
CA ALA A 104 -51.65 32.00 -73.77
C ALA A 104 -51.48 32.43 -72.30
N HIS A 105 -52.58 32.68 -71.58
CA HIS A 105 -52.54 33.01 -70.16
C HIS A 105 -52.14 31.79 -69.30
N GLU A 106 -52.73 30.62 -69.55
CA GLU A 106 -52.39 29.33 -68.93
C GLU A 106 -50.90 28.98 -69.16
N SER A 107 -50.42 29.12 -70.41
CA SER A 107 -49.00 28.95 -70.73
C SER A 107 -48.10 29.90 -69.93
N LEU A 108 -48.49 31.18 -69.76
CA LEU A 108 -47.74 32.16 -68.98
C LEU A 108 -47.84 31.93 -67.46
N GLN A 109 -48.88 31.27 -66.96
CA GLN A 109 -48.95 30.80 -65.57
C GLN A 109 -48.00 29.62 -65.37
N HIS A 110 -48.11 28.57 -66.18
CA HIS A 110 -47.23 27.40 -66.10
C HIS A 110 -45.75 27.73 -66.28
N GLU A 111 -45.42 28.70 -67.15
CA GLU A 111 -44.04 29.18 -67.31
C GLU A 111 -43.52 29.98 -66.09
N ARG A 112 -44.40 30.45 -65.19
CA ARG A 112 -44.03 30.99 -63.88
C ARG A 112 -43.92 29.87 -62.85
N ASP A 113 -44.92 29.01 -62.76
CA ASP A 113 -44.93 27.85 -61.86
C ASP A 113 -43.67 26.99 -62.03
N VAL A 114 -43.24 26.75 -63.28
CA VAL A 114 -42.01 26.04 -63.61
C VAL A 114 -40.75 26.77 -63.15
N ARG A 115 -40.69 28.10 -63.25
CA ARG A 115 -39.56 28.91 -62.74
C ARG A 115 -39.50 28.91 -61.21
N ASP A 116 -40.64 29.06 -60.56
CA ASP A 116 -40.74 29.08 -59.10
C ASP A 116 -40.39 27.69 -58.51
N LEU A 117 -40.82 26.60 -59.16
CA LEU A 117 -40.40 25.24 -58.82
C LEU A 117 -38.93 24.97 -59.12
N GLN A 118 -38.36 25.52 -60.21
CA GLN A 118 -36.92 25.45 -60.48
C GLN A 118 -36.12 26.15 -59.39
N HIS A 119 -36.52 27.36 -59.00
CA HIS A 119 -35.90 28.13 -57.91
C HIS A 119 -35.98 27.38 -56.57
N GLN A 120 -37.13 26.83 -56.21
CA GLN A 120 -37.30 26.00 -55.01
C GLN A 120 -36.41 24.74 -55.05
N LEU A 121 -36.29 24.08 -56.21
CA LEU A 121 -35.40 22.93 -56.38
C LEU A 121 -33.92 23.30 -56.34
N GLU A 122 -33.55 24.55 -56.64
CA GLU A 122 -32.18 25.06 -56.49
C GLU A 122 -31.87 25.43 -55.04
N GLN A 123 -32.80 26.10 -54.36
CA GLN A 123 -32.71 26.36 -52.90
C GLN A 123 -32.57 25.05 -52.12
N LEU A 124 -33.46 24.07 -52.32
CA LEU A 124 -33.39 22.78 -51.63
C LEU A 124 -32.12 21.97 -51.96
N LYS A 125 -31.47 22.21 -53.11
CA LYS A 125 -30.15 21.62 -53.39
C LYS A 125 -29.05 22.29 -52.58
N LEU A 126 -29.08 23.62 -52.47
CA LEU A 126 -28.14 24.41 -51.65
C LEU A 126 -28.28 24.06 -50.17
N ASP A 127 -29.49 24.09 -49.63
CA ASP A 127 -29.79 23.70 -48.24
C ASP A 127 -29.23 22.29 -47.93
N ARG A 128 -29.43 21.35 -48.85
CA ARG A 128 -28.94 19.95 -48.73
C ARG A 128 -27.42 19.85 -48.87
N ASP A 129 -26.77 20.65 -49.72
CA ASP A 129 -25.30 20.75 -49.77
C ASP A 129 -24.72 21.40 -48.49
N GLU A 130 -25.40 22.39 -47.92
CA GLU A 130 -25.00 23.04 -46.66
C GLU A 130 -25.16 22.08 -45.47
N CYS A 131 -26.26 21.34 -45.40
CA CYS A 131 -26.44 20.27 -44.41
C CYS A 131 -25.41 19.14 -44.56
N SER A 132 -25.02 18.80 -45.80
CA SER A 132 -23.94 17.82 -46.05
C SER A 132 -22.61 18.32 -45.50
N ARG A 133 -22.21 19.56 -45.86
CA ARG A 133 -20.97 20.20 -45.35
C ARG A 133 -20.97 20.31 -43.82
N ALA A 134 -22.10 20.69 -43.21
CA ALA A 134 -22.24 20.73 -41.76
C ALA A 134 -21.98 19.35 -41.13
N ALA A 135 -22.67 18.31 -41.64
CA ALA A 135 -22.48 16.92 -41.18
C ALA A 135 -21.08 16.36 -41.47
N GLU A 136 -20.39 16.83 -42.51
CA GLU A 136 -18.98 16.51 -42.81
C GLU A 136 -18.04 17.18 -41.79
N THR A 137 -18.25 18.45 -41.47
CA THR A 137 -17.47 19.14 -40.42
C THR A 137 -17.72 18.57 -39.02
N GLU A 138 -18.96 18.16 -38.71
CA GLU A 138 -19.29 17.50 -37.43
C GLU A 138 -18.58 16.14 -37.33
N LYS A 139 -18.57 15.33 -38.39
CA LYS A 139 -17.81 14.07 -38.43
C LYS A 139 -16.32 14.29 -38.23
N ALA A 140 -15.73 15.29 -38.88
CA ALA A 140 -14.32 15.63 -38.70
C ALA A 140 -14.01 15.99 -37.24
N LEU A 141 -14.81 16.87 -36.62
CA LEU A 141 -14.68 17.22 -35.20
C LEU A 141 -14.86 16.01 -34.28
N VAL A 142 -15.80 15.12 -34.58
CA VAL A 142 -16.03 13.87 -33.83
C VAL A 142 -14.85 12.89 -33.95
N ASP A 143 -14.22 12.80 -35.12
CA ASP A 143 -13.05 11.94 -35.33
C ASP A 143 -11.76 12.54 -34.73
N ASP A 144 -11.59 13.87 -34.77
CA ASP A 144 -10.54 14.59 -34.03
C ASP A 144 -10.67 14.37 -32.51
N LEU A 145 -11.89 14.47 -31.96
CA LEU A 145 -12.16 14.22 -30.54
C LEU A 145 -11.95 12.75 -30.14
N LYS A 146 -12.23 11.78 -31.02
CA LYS A 146 -11.84 10.37 -30.80
C LYS A 146 -10.33 10.20 -30.77
N SER A 147 -9.61 10.85 -31.69
CA SER A 147 -8.15 10.81 -31.75
C SER A 147 -7.52 11.33 -30.45
N GLN A 148 -7.99 12.49 -29.98
CA GLN A 148 -7.58 13.09 -28.69
C GLN A 148 -7.94 12.21 -27.50
N LEU A 149 -9.13 11.57 -27.50
CA LEU A 149 -9.54 10.65 -26.44
C LEU A 149 -8.64 9.41 -26.38
N ASP A 150 -8.27 8.85 -27.53
CA ASP A 150 -7.37 7.69 -27.59
C ASP A 150 -5.90 8.06 -27.31
N GLU A 151 -5.47 9.30 -27.59
CA GLU A 151 -4.18 9.84 -27.16
C GLU A 151 -4.14 9.97 -25.62
N ALA A 152 -5.13 10.64 -25.03
CA ALA A 152 -5.25 10.77 -23.57
C ALA A 152 -5.39 9.41 -22.85
N ARG A 153 -5.99 8.39 -23.48
CA ARG A 153 -6.00 7.01 -22.99
C ARG A 153 -4.60 6.38 -22.99
N ARG A 154 -3.84 6.52 -24.06
CA ARG A 154 -2.45 6.02 -24.16
C ARG A 154 -1.57 6.68 -23.10
N ASP A 155 -1.68 8.00 -22.93
CA ASP A 155 -0.93 8.73 -21.89
C ASP A 155 -1.31 8.26 -20.48
N LEU A 156 -2.60 8.05 -20.22
CA LEU A 156 -3.10 7.55 -18.94
C LEU A 156 -2.62 6.11 -18.64
N ASP A 157 -2.54 5.23 -19.65
CA ASP A 157 -1.99 3.88 -19.48
C ASP A 157 -0.45 3.87 -19.38
N LEU A 158 0.25 4.80 -20.04
CA LEU A 158 1.69 5.05 -19.84
C LEU A 158 2.00 5.54 -18.42
N VAL A 159 1.20 6.48 -17.89
CA VAL A 159 1.33 6.96 -16.50
C VAL A 159 1.10 5.83 -15.51
N LYS A 160 0.04 5.03 -15.65
CA LYS A 160 -0.18 3.84 -14.80
C LYS A 160 0.99 2.87 -14.85
N GLY A 161 1.50 2.54 -16.04
CA GLY A 161 2.66 1.65 -16.20
C GLY A 161 3.91 2.20 -15.50
N GLY A 162 4.08 3.53 -15.48
CA GLY A 162 5.08 4.22 -14.69
C GLY A 162 4.85 4.11 -13.17
N GLU A 163 3.62 4.35 -12.70
CA GLU A 163 3.25 4.20 -11.29
C GLU A 163 3.44 2.77 -10.79
N ASP A 164 3.02 1.75 -11.55
CA ASP A 164 3.21 0.34 -11.24
C ASP A 164 4.69 -0.04 -11.17
N ALA A 165 5.52 0.45 -12.12
CA ALA A 165 6.96 0.23 -12.10
C ALA A 165 7.64 0.86 -10.87
N VAL A 166 7.23 2.08 -10.48
CA VAL A 166 7.72 2.77 -9.28
C VAL A 166 7.24 2.07 -8.00
N ASN A 167 5.98 1.63 -7.94
CA ASN A 167 5.43 0.87 -6.82
C ASN A 167 6.16 -0.47 -6.62
N GLU A 168 6.47 -1.19 -7.70
CA GLU A 168 7.25 -2.42 -7.66
C GLU A 168 8.73 -2.18 -7.26
N ALA A 169 9.35 -1.09 -7.71
CA ALA A 169 10.68 -0.69 -7.25
C ALA A 169 10.68 -0.38 -5.74
N LEU A 170 9.68 0.38 -5.27
CA LEU A 170 9.49 0.72 -3.87
C LEU A 170 9.16 -0.51 -3.00
N ARG A 171 8.42 -1.49 -3.52
CA ARG A 171 8.17 -2.77 -2.83
C ARG A 171 9.47 -3.55 -2.63
N ARG A 172 10.28 -3.69 -3.69
CA ARG A 172 11.60 -4.36 -3.61
C ARG A 172 12.53 -3.66 -2.61
N GLU A 173 12.57 -2.33 -2.60
CA GLU A 173 13.44 -1.59 -1.67
C GLU A 173 12.96 -1.68 -0.21
N ARG A 174 11.64 -1.69 0.01
CA ARG A 174 11.05 -2.01 1.33
C ARG A 174 11.37 -3.45 1.78
N GLU A 175 11.44 -4.40 0.86
CA GLU A 175 11.81 -5.79 1.16
C GLU A 175 13.30 -5.95 1.48
N LYS A 176 14.20 -5.28 0.73
CA LYS A 176 15.63 -5.17 1.12
C LYS A 176 15.78 -4.53 2.50
N SER A 177 15.06 -3.44 2.76
CA SER A 177 15.09 -2.73 4.05
C SER A 177 14.65 -3.62 5.22
N ARG A 178 13.57 -4.40 5.04
CA ARG A 178 13.09 -5.39 6.02
C ARG A 178 14.09 -6.52 6.25
N ASN A 179 14.70 -7.03 5.18
CA ASN A 179 15.72 -8.07 5.25
C ASN A 179 16.96 -7.58 6.03
N LEU A 180 17.48 -6.40 5.68
CA LEU A 180 18.57 -5.75 6.42
C LEU A 180 18.20 -5.51 7.89
N GLN A 181 16.97 -5.07 8.19
CA GLN A 181 16.51 -4.91 9.57
C GLN A 181 16.49 -6.25 10.33
N ALA A 182 16.03 -7.34 9.72
CA ALA A 182 16.06 -8.67 10.32
C ALA A 182 17.49 -9.16 10.56
N VAL A 183 18.38 -9.05 9.57
CA VAL A 183 19.80 -9.41 9.71
C VAL A 183 20.52 -8.58 10.79
N LEU A 184 20.19 -7.29 10.92
CA LEU A 184 20.70 -6.45 11.99
C LEU A 184 20.14 -6.85 13.37
N GLN A 185 18.87 -7.26 13.46
CA GLN A 185 18.26 -7.77 14.69
C GLN A 185 18.87 -9.13 15.10
N ASP A 186 19.11 -10.03 14.15
CA ASP A 186 19.78 -11.31 14.38
C ASP A 186 21.24 -11.09 14.81
N PHE A 187 21.96 -10.16 14.17
CA PHE A 187 23.31 -9.77 14.59
C PHE A 187 23.33 -9.13 15.98
N GLN A 188 22.38 -8.25 16.30
CA GLN A 188 22.26 -7.65 17.63
C GLN A 188 21.98 -8.70 18.69
N THR A 189 21.01 -9.61 18.47
CA THR A 189 20.68 -10.67 19.43
C THR A 189 21.81 -11.69 19.58
N ALA A 190 22.54 -12.02 18.52
CA ALA A 190 23.77 -12.82 18.59
C ALA A 190 24.87 -12.13 19.40
N LYS A 191 25.11 -10.83 19.20
CA LYS A 191 26.11 -10.06 19.97
C LYS A 191 25.70 -9.86 21.42
N ASP A 192 24.42 -9.65 21.70
CA ASP A 192 23.87 -9.68 23.06
C ASP A 192 24.09 -11.04 23.73
N HIS A 193 23.97 -12.15 22.97
CA HIS A 193 24.23 -13.49 23.48
C HIS A 193 25.73 -13.71 23.76
N GLU A 194 26.62 -13.34 22.84
CA GLU A 194 28.08 -13.38 23.04
C GLU A 194 28.51 -12.54 24.26
N LEU A 195 27.99 -11.31 24.40
CA LEU A 195 28.30 -10.45 25.55
C LEU A 195 27.78 -11.05 26.86
N ARG A 196 26.58 -11.64 26.87
CA ARG A 196 26.02 -12.33 28.05
C ARG A 196 26.79 -13.61 28.38
N GLN A 197 27.35 -14.31 27.39
CA GLN A 197 28.27 -15.44 27.62
C GLN A 197 29.58 -14.93 28.24
N ALA A 198 30.26 -13.97 27.60
CA ALA A 198 31.52 -13.41 28.11
C ALA A 198 31.37 -12.82 29.53
N VAL A 199 30.27 -12.14 29.84
CA VAL A 199 29.96 -11.67 31.20
C VAL A 199 29.79 -12.82 32.19
N LYS A 200 29.13 -13.92 31.81
CA LYS A 200 29.04 -15.14 32.65
C LYS A 200 30.40 -15.80 32.85
N ASP A 201 31.25 -15.81 31.83
CA ASP A 201 32.59 -16.40 31.90
C ASP A 201 33.54 -15.56 32.76
N TYR A 202 33.46 -14.24 32.70
CA TYR A 202 34.16 -13.38 33.66
C TYR A 202 33.60 -13.51 35.08
N GLN A 203 32.28 -13.68 35.25
CA GLN A 203 31.67 -13.96 36.56
C GLN A 203 32.10 -15.32 37.12
N SER A 204 32.18 -16.37 36.29
CA SER A 204 32.61 -17.70 36.71
C SER A 204 34.13 -17.78 36.98
N GLN A 205 34.94 -16.90 36.38
CA GLN A 205 36.34 -16.67 36.75
C GLN A 205 36.50 -15.84 38.04
N LEU A 206 35.60 -14.89 38.30
CA LEU A 206 35.58 -14.06 39.51
C LEU A 206 35.11 -14.82 40.76
N ALA A 207 34.20 -15.79 40.62
CA ALA A 207 33.70 -16.60 41.73
C ALA A 207 34.81 -17.34 42.51
N PRO A 208 35.67 -18.18 41.91
CA PRO A 208 36.77 -18.83 42.63
C PRO A 208 37.81 -17.80 43.10
N LEU A 209 37.97 -16.64 42.45
CA LEU A 209 38.83 -15.58 42.98
C LEU A 209 38.30 -14.99 44.29
N ALA A 210 36.97 -14.91 44.48
CA ALA A 210 36.37 -14.54 45.76
C ALA A 210 36.54 -15.65 46.81
N GLU A 211 36.40 -16.93 46.42
CA GLU A 211 36.69 -18.07 47.30
C GLU A 211 38.17 -18.13 47.72
N PHE A 212 39.11 -17.88 46.81
CA PHE A 212 40.54 -17.80 47.11
C PHE A 212 40.86 -16.62 48.05
N LYS A 213 40.20 -15.47 47.89
CA LYS A 213 40.31 -14.34 48.83
C LYS A 213 39.77 -14.70 50.22
N SER A 214 38.60 -15.35 50.28
CA SER A 214 38.02 -15.85 51.55
C SER A 214 38.94 -16.87 52.22
N ARG A 215 39.50 -17.81 51.45
CA ARG A 215 40.44 -18.82 51.94
C ARG A 215 41.76 -18.22 52.38
N ALA A 216 42.26 -17.18 51.71
CA ALA A 216 43.45 -16.43 52.12
C ALA A 216 43.20 -15.71 53.45
N LEU A 217 42.10 -14.96 53.59
CA LEU A 217 41.74 -14.28 54.84
C LEU A 217 41.55 -15.26 56.01
N ASN A 218 40.95 -16.43 55.77
CA ASN A 218 40.83 -17.48 56.80
C ASN A 218 42.20 -18.07 57.17
N ALA A 219 43.12 -18.25 56.20
CA ALA A 219 44.48 -18.70 56.46
C ALA A 219 45.33 -17.64 57.20
N GLU A 220 45.16 -16.36 56.88
CA GLU A 220 45.77 -15.23 57.61
C GLU A 220 45.25 -15.14 59.04
N LEU A 221 43.94 -15.32 59.26
CA LEU A 221 43.35 -15.38 60.60
C LEU A 221 43.91 -16.56 61.41
N GLN A 222 43.94 -17.77 60.83
CA GLN A 222 44.56 -18.94 61.45
C GLN A 222 46.06 -18.75 61.71
N LEU A 223 46.77 -17.99 60.86
CA LEU A 223 48.17 -17.63 61.06
C LEU A 223 48.34 -16.68 62.25
N GLU A 224 47.48 -15.67 62.42
CA GLU A 224 47.50 -14.78 63.60
C GLU A 224 47.09 -15.50 64.90
N GLU A 225 46.12 -16.41 64.84
CA GLU A 225 45.81 -17.31 65.98
C GLU A 225 47.00 -18.22 66.32
N SER A 226 47.70 -18.75 65.31
CA SER A 226 48.92 -19.57 65.47
C SER A 226 50.08 -18.75 66.04
N LYS A 227 50.26 -17.50 65.60
CA LYS A 227 51.25 -16.55 66.18
C LYS A 227 50.90 -16.20 67.62
N SER A 228 49.63 -15.94 67.92
CA SER A 228 49.14 -15.60 69.26
C SER A 228 49.31 -16.76 70.25
N THR A 229 48.92 -17.97 69.85
CA THR A 229 49.14 -19.19 70.63
C THR A 229 50.62 -19.54 70.78
N THR A 230 51.45 -19.32 69.75
CA THR A 230 52.92 -19.45 69.85
C THR A 230 53.53 -18.42 70.82
N SER A 231 53.07 -17.17 70.78
CA SER A 231 53.48 -16.12 71.73
C SER A 231 53.12 -16.49 73.16
N ARG A 232 51.90 -17.00 73.39
CA ARG A 232 51.44 -17.53 74.68
C ARG A 232 52.25 -18.75 75.12
N ALA A 233 52.61 -19.65 74.21
CA ALA A 233 53.49 -20.78 74.50
C ALA A 233 54.90 -20.32 74.90
N GLN A 234 55.46 -19.30 74.24
CA GLN A 234 56.74 -18.69 74.61
C GLN A 234 56.69 -17.96 75.97
N GLN A 235 55.54 -17.36 76.33
CA GLN A 235 55.32 -16.81 77.68
C GLN A 235 55.29 -17.93 78.72
N LEU A 236 54.49 -18.97 78.51
CA LEU A 236 54.44 -20.15 79.39
C LEU A 236 55.79 -20.88 79.48
N GLU A 237 56.59 -20.92 78.42
CA GLU A 237 57.96 -21.43 78.47
C GLU A 237 58.88 -20.57 79.35
N LYS A 238 58.75 -19.23 79.32
CA LYS A 238 59.50 -18.34 80.20
C LYS A 238 59.08 -18.54 81.64
N GLU A 239 57.77 -18.55 81.92
CA GLU A 239 57.23 -18.87 83.24
C GLU A 239 57.72 -20.24 83.73
N LEU A 240 57.69 -21.29 82.90
CA LEU A 240 58.20 -22.62 83.28
C LEU A 240 59.71 -22.60 83.53
N LYS A 241 60.50 -21.84 82.76
CA LYS A 241 61.95 -21.68 83.00
C LYS A 241 62.22 -20.93 84.31
N GLU A 242 61.45 -19.88 84.62
CA GLU A 242 61.53 -19.14 85.88
C GLU A 242 61.06 -19.98 87.08
N LYS A 243 59.96 -20.72 86.96
CA LYS A 243 59.47 -21.65 88.00
C LYS A 243 60.45 -22.81 88.20
N ASN A 244 61.07 -23.33 87.14
CA ASN A 244 62.11 -24.36 87.26
C ASN A 244 63.41 -23.81 87.89
N LEU A 245 63.78 -22.55 87.58
CA LEU A 245 64.87 -21.86 88.28
C LEU A 245 64.54 -21.66 89.77
N LEU A 246 63.29 -21.30 90.10
CA LEU A 246 62.81 -21.19 91.48
C LEU A 246 62.80 -22.55 92.19
N ILE A 247 62.39 -23.63 91.52
CA ILE A 247 62.51 -25.01 92.02
C ILE A 247 63.99 -25.38 92.22
N GLY A 248 64.89 -24.93 91.35
CA GLY A 248 66.34 -25.07 91.52
C GLY A 248 66.85 -24.35 92.77
N LYS A 249 66.42 -23.10 93.00
CA LYS A 249 66.73 -22.33 94.22
C LYS A 249 66.18 -23.01 95.47
N LEU A 250 64.89 -23.35 95.51
CA LEU A 250 64.25 -24.03 96.63
C LEU A 250 64.86 -25.41 96.91
N ARG A 251 65.31 -26.15 95.88
CA ARG A 251 66.07 -27.40 96.05
C ARG A 251 67.45 -27.13 96.66
N HIS A 252 68.15 -26.08 96.24
CA HIS A 252 69.45 -25.72 96.80
C HIS A 252 69.33 -25.21 98.24
N GLU A 253 68.33 -24.38 98.53
CA GLU A 253 67.96 -23.94 99.89
C GLU A 253 67.57 -25.13 100.77
N ALA A 254 66.82 -26.11 100.26
CA ALA A 254 66.50 -27.34 100.98
C ALA A 254 67.76 -28.21 101.24
N VAL A 255 68.73 -28.24 100.31
CA VAL A 255 70.03 -28.92 100.53
C VAL A 255 70.85 -28.18 101.59
N ILE A 256 70.97 -26.85 101.51
CA ILE A 256 71.67 -26.01 102.52
C ILE A 256 71.01 -26.16 103.89
N MET A 257 69.68 -26.23 103.96
CA MET A 257 68.94 -26.43 105.20
C MET A 257 69.16 -27.85 105.76
N ASN A 258 69.37 -28.84 104.90
CA ASN A 258 69.77 -30.19 105.29
C ASN A 258 71.23 -30.22 105.78
N GLU A 259 72.14 -29.45 105.16
CA GLU A 259 73.50 -29.25 105.67
C GLU A 259 73.49 -28.55 107.04
N HIS A 260 72.71 -27.48 107.23
CA HIS A 260 72.52 -26.83 108.53
C HIS A 260 72.00 -27.81 109.60
N LEU A 261 71.09 -28.71 109.22
CA LEU A 261 70.56 -29.76 110.10
C LEU A 261 71.63 -30.82 110.44
N ILE A 262 72.43 -31.25 109.45
CA ILE A 262 73.57 -32.16 109.64
C ILE A 262 74.68 -31.50 110.49
N GLU A 263 74.92 -30.20 110.33
CA GLU A 263 75.87 -29.40 111.11
C GLU A 263 75.39 -29.22 112.56
N ALA A 264 74.10 -28.96 112.78
CA ALA A 264 73.48 -28.92 114.10
C ALA A 264 73.58 -30.28 114.81
N LEU A 265 73.30 -31.38 114.10
CA LEU A 265 73.53 -32.74 114.63
C LEU A 265 75.03 -33.01 114.90
N ARG A 266 75.95 -32.49 114.09
CA ARG A 266 77.41 -32.54 114.34
C ARG A 266 77.85 -31.73 115.55
N ARG A 267 77.19 -30.62 115.87
CA ARG A 267 77.41 -29.87 117.13
C ARG A 267 76.91 -30.68 118.32
N LEU A 268 75.67 -31.17 118.26
CA LEU A 268 75.06 -31.99 119.31
C LEU A 268 75.91 -33.23 119.64
N ARG A 269 76.50 -33.87 118.62
CA ARG A 269 77.34 -35.07 118.79
C ARG A 269 78.70 -34.80 119.46
N ARG A 270 79.17 -33.55 119.52
CA ARG A 270 80.38 -33.16 120.27
C ARG A 270 80.07 -32.77 121.71
N SER A 271 78.96 -32.06 121.95
CA SER A 271 78.53 -31.70 123.32
C SER A 271 78.22 -32.91 124.21
N SER A 272 77.87 -34.06 123.62
CA SER A 272 77.57 -35.30 124.36
C SER A 272 78.79 -36.17 124.70
N THR A 273 80.00 -35.82 124.26
CA THR A 273 81.23 -36.60 124.56
C THR A 273 82.05 -36.02 125.71
N GLU A 274 81.85 -34.75 126.07
CA GLU A 274 82.70 -34.02 127.01
C GLU A 274 82.26 -34.16 128.48
N THR A 275 81.03 -34.64 128.72
CA THR A 275 80.40 -34.76 130.05
C THR A 275 80.52 -36.15 130.70
N LYS A 276 81.31 -37.08 130.14
CA LYS A 276 81.35 -38.49 130.57
C LYS A 276 82.67 -38.94 131.24
N SER A 277 83.54 -38.03 131.66
CA SER A 277 84.86 -38.36 132.23
C SER A 277 85.33 -37.46 133.38
N SER A 278 84.47 -37.22 134.38
CA SER A 278 84.89 -36.65 135.67
C SER A 278 84.24 -37.44 136.82
N VAL A 279 85.06 -37.90 137.77
CA VAL A 279 84.67 -38.79 138.88
C VAL A 279 85.07 -38.13 140.20
N ASP A 280 84.17 -38.15 141.18
CA ASP A 280 84.41 -37.48 142.47
C ASP A 280 85.20 -38.37 143.45
N ALA A 281 86.54 -38.25 143.39
CA ALA A 281 87.46 -38.97 144.26
C ALA A 281 87.24 -38.71 145.76
N THR A 282 86.63 -37.57 146.12
CA THR A 282 86.35 -37.14 147.50
C THR A 282 85.35 -38.08 148.18
N LEU A 283 84.35 -38.56 147.42
CA LEU A 283 83.34 -39.50 147.91
C LEU A 283 83.94 -40.90 148.16
N VAL A 284 84.77 -41.38 147.22
CA VAL A 284 85.40 -42.70 147.29
C VAL A 284 86.35 -42.81 148.50
N SER A 285 87.14 -41.76 148.75
CA SER A 285 88.11 -41.72 149.86
C SER A 285 87.44 -41.88 151.23
N ASN A 286 86.33 -41.18 151.47
CA ASN A 286 85.59 -41.25 152.74
C ASN A 286 85.02 -42.66 153.00
N ILE A 287 84.38 -43.28 152.00
CA ILE A 287 83.79 -44.62 152.15
C ILE A 287 84.88 -45.67 152.43
N LEU A 288 86.04 -45.54 151.80
CA LEU A 288 87.18 -46.46 151.98
C LEU A 288 87.83 -46.31 153.38
N LEU A 289 87.95 -45.08 153.89
CA LEU A 289 88.32 -44.83 155.30
C LEU A 289 87.32 -45.46 156.27
N GLN A 290 86.02 -45.26 156.04
CA GLN A 290 84.95 -45.80 156.88
C GLN A 290 84.98 -47.34 156.93
N PHE A 291 85.21 -47.97 155.77
CA PHE A 291 85.41 -49.41 155.64
C PHE A 291 86.62 -49.94 156.43
N LEU A 292 87.72 -49.19 156.53
CA LEU A 292 88.88 -49.60 157.33
C LEU A 292 88.64 -49.45 158.84
N THR A 293 87.90 -48.44 159.28
CA THR A 293 87.62 -48.19 160.71
C THR A 293 86.55 -49.08 161.34
N THR A 294 85.59 -49.60 160.56
CA THR A 294 84.51 -50.45 161.10
C THR A 294 85.01 -51.86 161.44
N PRO A 295 84.76 -52.39 162.66
CA PRO A 295 85.26 -53.70 163.09
C PRO A 295 84.71 -54.87 162.26
N ARG A 296 85.43 -56.00 162.31
CA ARG A 296 85.38 -57.08 161.31
C ARG A 296 84.11 -57.95 161.31
N THR A 297 83.12 -57.64 162.13
CA THR A 297 81.90 -58.43 162.38
C THR A 297 80.58 -57.68 162.10
N ASP A 298 80.62 -56.42 161.66
CA ASP A 298 79.40 -55.66 161.29
C ASP A 298 78.95 -55.96 159.85
N THR A 299 77.68 -56.36 159.68
CA THR A 299 77.01 -56.64 158.41
C THR A 299 77.09 -55.48 157.42
N LYS A 300 77.08 -54.22 157.90
CA LYS A 300 77.16 -52.99 157.07
C LYS A 300 78.42 -52.93 156.20
N ARG A 301 79.45 -53.72 156.52
CA ARG A 301 80.67 -53.83 155.72
C ARG A 301 80.40 -54.31 154.29
N PHE A 302 79.40 -55.16 154.07
CA PHE A 302 78.99 -55.62 152.73
C PHE A 302 78.19 -54.57 151.96
N GLU A 303 77.33 -53.79 152.64
CA GLU A 303 76.58 -52.70 152.02
C GLU A 303 77.53 -51.59 151.53
N MET A 304 78.54 -51.22 152.32
CA MET A 304 79.57 -50.25 151.91
C MET A 304 80.37 -50.73 150.69
N LEU A 305 80.72 -52.02 150.59
CA LEU A 305 81.37 -52.59 149.40
C LEU A 305 80.45 -52.57 148.17
N THR A 306 79.16 -52.86 148.36
CA THR A 306 78.16 -52.86 147.27
C THR A 306 77.96 -51.45 146.72
N LEU A 307 77.87 -50.44 147.61
CA LEU A 307 77.82 -49.03 147.24
C LEU A 307 79.10 -48.57 146.55
N LEU A 308 80.29 -48.93 147.06
CA LEU A 308 81.56 -48.57 146.43
C LEU A 308 81.66 -49.11 145.01
N GLY A 309 81.29 -50.38 144.79
CA GLY A 309 81.28 -50.99 143.45
C GLY A 309 80.26 -50.34 142.49
N SER A 310 79.10 -49.90 143.01
CA SER A 310 78.11 -49.15 142.22
C SER A 310 78.57 -47.73 141.87
N ILE A 311 79.40 -47.10 142.70
CA ILE A 311 79.92 -45.74 142.48
C ILE A 311 81.14 -45.75 141.55
N LEU A 312 82.01 -46.77 141.67
CA LEU A 312 83.18 -46.95 140.80
C LEU A 312 82.85 -47.60 139.45
N GLY A 313 81.64 -48.16 139.28
CA GLY A 313 81.20 -48.79 138.04
C GLY A 313 81.86 -50.15 137.77
N TRP A 314 82.15 -50.93 138.81
CA TRP A 314 82.84 -52.22 138.69
C TRP A 314 82.14 -53.20 137.74
N GLY A 315 82.93 -53.79 136.83
CA GLY A 315 82.46 -54.81 135.89
C GLY A 315 82.13 -56.14 136.57
N GLU A 316 81.47 -57.04 135.83
CA GLU A 316 81.05 -58.36 136.33
C GLU A 316 82.21 -59.16 136.95
N GLU A 317 83.38 -59.20 136.29
CA GLU A 317 84.59 -59.89 136.78
C GLU A 317 85.18 -59.27 138.06
N GLU A 318 85.05 -57.96 138.24
CA GLU A 318 85.55 -57.25 139.42
C GLU A 318 84.60 -57.47 140.62
N ARG A 319 83.29 -57.50 140.35
CA ARG A 319 82.26 -57.87 141.33
C ARG A 319 82.35 -59.36 141.71
N GLU A 320 82.76 -60.24 140.82
CA GLU A 320 83.00 -61.66 141.13
C GLU A 320 84.24 -61.83 142.04
N LYS A 321 85.34 -61.09 141.79
CA LYS A 321 86.50 -61.03 142.71
C LYS A 321 86.18 -60.40 144.06
N ALA A 322 85.25 -59.45 144.11
CA ALA A 322 84.69 -58.90 145.36
C ALA A 322 83.67 -59.86 146.04
N GLY A 323 83.35 -61.00 145.43
CA GLY A 323 82.51 -62.06 145.98
C GLY A 323 81.00 -61.83 145.86
N LEU A 324 80.53 -60.98 144.94
CA LEU A 324 79.17 -60.44 145.00
C LEU A 324 78.06 -61.18 144.23
N GLN A 325 78.29 -61.81 143.06
CA GLN A 325 77.34 -62.79 142.42
C GLN A 325 77.89 -63.54 141.16
N ARG A 326 77.02 -64.27 140.40
CA ARG A 326 77.35 -65.32 139.41
C ARG A 326 76.60 -65.21 138.04
N VAL A 327 77.15 -65.92 137.05
CA VAL A 327 76.94 -66.00 135.57
C VAL A 327 75.56 -66.47 135.00
N GLY A 328 75.08 -65.89 133.86
CA GLY A 328 74.36 -66.64 132.79
C GLY A 328 73.31 -65.93 131.86
N SER A 329 73.24 -66.35 130.56
CA SER A 329 72.19 -66.10 129.50
C SER A 329 71.99 -64.67 128.92
N HIS A 330 71.50 -64.35 127.69
CA HIS A 330 71.08 -64.93 126.36
C HIS A 330 69.77 -64.20 125.87
N GLY A 331 69.50 -63.98 124.56
CA GLY A 331 68.11 -63.72 124.05
C GLY A 331 67.84 -62.71 122.88
N MET A 332 66.69 -62.86 122.16
CA MET A 332 66.18 -62.10 120.96
C MET A 332 64.75 -62.60 120.55
N PRO A 333 64.05 -62.23 119.43
CA PRO A 333 63.86 -60.96 118.64
C PRO A 333 62.38 -60.68 118.12
N ASN A 334 62.17 -59.69 117.20
CA ASN A 334 61.31 -59.75 115.95
C ASN A 334 59.88 -59.06 115.79
N LEU A 335 59.59 -58.59 114.54
CA LEU A 335 58.33 -58.62 113.70
C LEU A 335 57.18 -57.53 113.66
N GLY A 336 56.80 -57.06 112.44
CA GLY A 336 55.51 -56.35 112.04
C GLY A 336 55.65 -55.37 110.80
N LYS A 337 54.72 -54.96 109.88
CA LYS A 337 53.30 -55.20 109.41
C LYS A 337 52.23 -54.08 109.67
N ILE A 338 51.26 -53.66 108.79
CA ILE A 338 50.97 -53.83 107.31
C ILE A 338 49.78 -52.91 106.76
N GLY A 339 49.71 -52.56 105.44
CA GLY A 339 48.48 -52.20 104.62
C GLY A 339 48.07 -50.71 104.37
N PHE A 340 47.15 -50.30 103.45
CA PHE A 340 46.76 -50.73 102.06
C PHE A 340 45.81 -49.70 101.31
N TRP A 341 45.49 -49.92 100.01
CA TRP A 341 44.57 -49.23 99.02
C TRP A 341 45.11 -47.96 98.30
N GLY A 342 45.06 -47.77 96.96
CA GLY A 342 44.60 -48.52 95.73
C GLY A 342 45.21 -47.85 94.44
N GLY A 343 44.91 -48.10 93.15
CA GLY A 343 44.00 -48.97 92.34
C GLY A 343 43.15 -48.15 91.32
N GLY A 344 42.95 -48.41 90.01
CA GLY A 344 43.41 -49.42 89.00
C GLY A 344 44.41 -48.86 87.94
N GLY A 345 44.33 -48.99 86.60
CA GLY A 345 43.43 -49.64 85.60
C GLY A 345 44.13 -49.76 84.19
N ARG A 346 43.56 -50.41 83.13
CA ARG A 346 44.36 -50.97 81.96
C ARG A 346 43.63 -51.43 80.66
N LYS A 347 44.39 -51.52 79.52
CA LYS A 347 44.41 -52.52 78.38
C LYS A 347 43.34 -52.63 77.22
N SER A 348 43.81 -52.49 75.95
CA SER A 348 43.96 -53.45 74.79
C SER A 348 43.00 -54.63 74.45
N LEU A 349 42.59 -54.81 73.15
CA LEU A 349 42.62 -56.07 72.33
C LEU A 349 42.25 -55.93 70.80
N GLU A 350 42.53 -57.00 70.00
CA GLU A 350 42.12 -57.51 68.61
C GLU A 350 41.35 -56.64 67.56
N VAL A 351 41.40 -56.78 66.21
CA VAL A 351 41.74 -57.79 65.13
C VAL A 351 40.56 -58.58 64.53
N ASP A 352 40.24 -58.39 63.22
CA ASP A 352 40.17 -59.43 62.14
C ASP A 352 39.83 -58.86 60.71
N LYS A 353 40.29 -59.54 59.61
CA LYS A 353 39.86 -59.64 58.17
C LYS A 353 39.32 -58.41 57.35
N THR A 354 39.39 -58.32 56.01
CA THR A 354 39.75 -59.25 54.87
C THR A 354 40.19 -58.45 53.62
N ASP A 355 41.10 -59.02 52.81
CA ASP A 355 41.09 -59.26 51.32
C ASP A 355 40.63 -58.15 50.32
N GLU A 356 41.18 -57.95 49.09
CA GLU A 356 42.22 -58.64 48.28
C GLU A 356 42.68 -57.76 47.05
N THR A 357 43.73 -58.21 46.32
CA THR A 357 44.17 -57.89 44.92
C THR A 357 44.45 -56.45 44.37
N GLU A 358 45.75 -56.16 44.20
CA GLU A 358 46.51 -55.87 42.94
C GLU A 358 45.84 -55.13 41.75
N VAL A 359 46.37 -54.01 41.21
CA VAL A 359 47.68 -53.75 40.54
C VAL A 359 47.80 -54.31 39.10
N CYS A 360 47.93 -53.41 38.12
CA CYS A 360 48.92 -53.55 37.04
C CYS A 360 49.27 -52.18 36.41
N LEU A 361 50.50 -52.04 35.91
CA LEU A 361 51.04 -50.83 35.29
C LEU A 361 51.86 -51.25 34.06
N HIS A 362 51.53 -50.73 32.87
CA HIS A 362 52.46 -50.77 31.74
C HIS A 362 52.24 -49.60 30.77
N ALA A 363 53.34 -49.09 30.22
CA ALA A 363 53.34 -47.97 29.28
C ALA A 363 54.07 -48.33 27.97
N HIS A 364 53.47 -47.96 26.83
CA HIS A 364 54.23 -47.69 25.60
C HIS A 364 53.47 -46.78 24.63
N ILE A 365 54.23 -46.16 23.73
CA ILE A 365 53.81 -45.22 22.67
C ILE A 365 54.34 -45.81 21.36
N PRO A 366 53.54 -45.94 20.28
CA PRO A 366 53.74 -44.99 19.16
C PRO A 366 52.52 -44.68 18.26
N ASN A 367 52.25 -43.37 18.12
CA ASN A 367 52.00 -42.65 16.86
C ASN A 367 50.68 -42.87 16.04
N HIS A 368 50.40 -41.86 15.20
CA HIS A 368 49.40 -41.81 14.11
C HIS A 368 47.89 -41.79 14.47
N PHE A 369 47.27 -40.59 14.45
CA PHE A 369 46.21 -40.24 13.47
C PHE A 369 45.85 -38.74 13.52
N LEU A 370 45.34 -38.21 12.40
CA LEU A 370 44.76 -36.86 12.27
C LEU A 370 43.23 -36.99 12.10
N PRO A 371 42.43 -36.00 12.52
CA PRO A 371 41.91 -35.08 11.51
C PRO A 371 41.84 -33.60 11.93
N ASP A 372 42.06 -32.70 10.96
CA ASP A 372 41.85 -31.25 11.08
C ASP A 372 40.35 -30.91 10.95
N HIS A 373 39.83 -30.08 11.87
CA HIS A 373 38.47 -29.57 11.82
C HIS A 373 38.34 -28.06 12.10
N ARG A 374 38.68 -27.27 11.07
CA ARG A 374 38.02 -26.00 10.70
C ARG A 374 37.96 -24.89 11.76
N GLN A 375 39.08 -24.19 11.99
CA GLN A 375 39.02 -22.73 12.21
C GLN A 375 39.03 -21.97 10.87
N LYS A 376 37.93 -22.04 10.12
CA LYS A 376 37.71 -21.15 8.96
C LYS A 376 37.02 -19.87 9.44
N SER A 377 37.84 -18.85 9.72
CA SER A 377 37.41 -17.60 10.35
C SER A 377 36.32 -16.85 9.57
N PHE A 378 35.45 -16.16 10.32
CA PHE A 378 34.32 -15.33 9.87
C PHE A 378 34.70 -14.33 8.76
N SER A 379 35.94 -13.81 8.80
CA SER A 379 36.47 -12.90 7.77
C SER A 379 36.45 -13.49 6.35
N ARG A 380 36.60 -14.81 6.19
CA ARG A 380 36.56 -15.45 4.87
C ARG A 380 35.15 -15.48 4.28
N LEU A 381 34.13 -15.74 5.12
CA LEU A 381 32.72 -15.67 4.70
C LEU A 381 32.30 -14.23 4.37
N TRP A 382 32.81 -13.24 5.10
CA TRP A 382 32.55 -11.82 4.82
C TRP A 382 33.21 -11.34 3.51
N VAL A 383 34.45 -11.77 3.23
CA VAL A 383 35.12 -11.53 1.95
C VAL A 383 34.41 -12.26 0.80
N GLU A 384 33.95 -13.49 1.02
CA GLU A 384 33.19 -14.28 0.03
C GLU A 384 31.80 -13.67 -0.25
N PHE A 385 31.15 -13.07 0.77
CA PHE A 385 29.95 -12.26 0.59
C PHE A 385 30.23 -10.99 -0.23
N LEU A 386 31.27 -10.21 0.11
CA LEU A 386 31.62 -8.99 -0.62
C LEU A 386 32.02 -9.27 -2.07
N LEU A 387 32.75 -10.37 -2.36
CA LEU A 387 33.01 -10.81 -3.73
C LEU A 387 31.71 -11.19 -4.46
N LYS A 388 30.76 -11.84 -3.78
CA LYS A 388 29.49 -12.27 -4.37
C LYS A 388 28.49 -11.13 -4.61
N GLU A 389 28.51 -10.09 -3.79
CA GLU A 389 27.65 -8.90 -3.96
C GLU A 389 28.25 -7.91 -4.97
N SER A 390 29.58 -7.79 -5.03
CA SER A 390 30.25 -6.98 -6.08
C SER A 390 30.29 -7.67 -7.45
N SER A 391 30.29 -9.01 -7.49
CA SER A 391 30.08 -9.79 -8.71
C SER A 391 28.57 -9.89 -9.04
N GLY A 392 27.94 -8.75 -9.28
CA GLY A 392 26.50 -8.63 -9.50
C GLY A 392 26.02 -9.50 -10.67
N ASP A 393 25.31 -10.57 -10.34
CA ASP A 393 24.89 -11.58 -11.31
C ASP A 393 23.89 -11.01 -12.32
N SER A 394 24.35 -10.92 -13.58
CA SER A 394 23.58 -10.41 -14.72
C SER A 394 23.09 -11.55 -15.63
N GLN A 395 22.77 -12.73 -15.09
CA GLN A 395 22.24 -13.88 -15.83
C GLN A 395 20.95 -14.47 -15.22
N SER A 396 19.82 -13.77 -15.35
CA SER A 396 18.50 -14.41 -15.28
C SER A 396 18.18 -15.12 -16.61
N SER A 397 18.22 -16.45 -16.63
CA SER A 397 18.02 -17.27 -17.82
C SER A 397 16.55 -17.31 -18.29
N SER A 398 16.33 -17.13 -19.60
CA SER A 398 15.00 -17.25 -20.22
C SER A 398 14.77 -18.67 -20.75
N THR A 399 13.99 -19.49 -20.04
CA THR A 399 13.53 -20.80 -20.52
C THR A 399 12.02 -20.83 -20.73
N ALA A 400 11.59 -20.86 -21.99
CA ALA A 400 10.21 -21.15 -22.40
C ALA A 400 10.23 -21.99 -23.67
N ALA A 401 9.40 -23.03 -23.73
CA ALA A 401 9.40 -24.01 -24.81
C ALA A 401 8.12 -23.94 -25.65
N SER A 402 8.29 -24.07 -26.97
CA SER A 402 7.34 -24.63 -27.97
C SER A 402 5.85 -24.24 -27.91
N LEU A 403 5.32 -23.70 -29.02
CA LEU A 403 4.34 -24.35 -29.92
C LEU A 403 4.19 -23.49 -31.22
N PRO A 404 3.51 -23.94 -32.31
CA PRO A 404 4.03 -23.74 -33.66
C PRO A 404 3.13 -23.01 -34.70
N SER A 405 3.72 -22.78 -35.89
CA SER A 405 3.15 -22.98 -37.24
C SER A 405 3.03 -21.77 -38.19
N SER A 406 3.38 -22.07 -39.45
CA SER A 406 2.98 -21.42 -40.72
C SER A 406 3.71 -20.14 -41.19
N PRO A 407 3.80 -19.91 -42.53
CA PRO A 407 5.01 -19.35 -43.13
C PRO A 407 4.89 -17.96 -43.77
N THR A 408 6.04 -17.31 -43.94
CA THR A 408 6.23 -16.01 -44.59
C THR A 408 6.22 -16.08 -46.13
N LEU A 409 5.77 -15.01 -46.78
CA LEU A 409 6.01 -14.75 -48.20
C LEU A 409 6.75 -13.40 -48.40
N SER A 410 7.79 -13.47 -49.24
CA SER A 410 8.47 -12.43 -50.03
C SER A 410 8.29 -10.92 -49.70
N PRO A 411 9.37 -10.21 -49.34
CA PRO A 411 9.42 -8.74 -49.42
C PRO A 411 9.91 -8.26 -50.80
N SER A 412 9.12 -7.42 -51.48
CA SER A 412 9.52 -6.73 -52.72
C SER A 412 10.05 -5.32 -52.41
N SER A 413 11.28 -5.01 -52.84
CA SER A 413 11.88 -3.68 -52.71
C SER A 413 11.35 -2.69 -53.76
N LEU A 414 11.11 -1.43 -53.41
CA LEU A 414 11.15 -0.29 -54.34
C LEU A 414 11.31 1.11 -53.68
N ARG A 415 12.58 1.55 -53.57
CA ARG A 415 13.15 2.90 -53.80
C ARG A 415 12.29 4.20 -53.68
N PRO A 416 12.74 5.23 -52.93
CA PRO A 416 12.16 6.59 -52.91
C PRO A 416 12.88 7.62 -53.83
N PRO A 417 12.20 8.73 -54.20
CA PRO A 417 12.75 10.00 -54.72
C PRO A 417 12.42 11.23 -53.81
N PRO A 418 12.93 12.47 -54.06
CA PRO A 418 13.67 13.15 -52.98
C PRO A 418 13.26 14.61 -52.64
N THR A 419 14.09 15.21 -51.78
CA THR A 419 14.03 16.55 -51.17
C THR A 419 13.82 17.74 -52.13
N ARG A 420 13.15 18.78 -51.61
CA ARG A 420 13.48 20.19 -51.94
C ARG A 420 13.54 21.05 -50.67
N ARG A 421 14.50 21.97 -50.65
CA ARG A 421 14.55 23.12 -49.73
C ARG A 421 13.87 24.33 -50.39
N LEU A 422 13.44 25.26 -49.54
CA LEU A 422 13.57 26.73 -49.58
C LEU A 422 12.53 27.24 -48.56
N ALA A 423 12.64 28.33 -47.81
CA ALA A 423 13.67 29.28 -47.39
C ALA A 423 12.85 30.46 -46.83
N SER A 424 13.32 31.12 -45.77
CA SER A 424 12.62 32.26 -45.15
C SER A 424 13.41 33.55 -45.36
N LEU A 425 12.75 34.67 -45.68
CA LEU A 425 13.05 35.97 -45.07
C LEU A 425 12.02 37.08 -45.42
N GLY A 426 11.69 37.91 -44.42
CA GLY A 426 11.19 39.30 -44.57
C GLY A 426 9.70 39.50 -44.90
N GLY A 427 9.04 40.56 -44.43
CA GLY A 427 9.47 41.56 -43.43
C GLY A 427 8.78 42.93 -43.58
N MET A 428 8.47 43.59 -42.45
CA MET A 428 7.78 44.90 -42.33
C MET A 428 6.29 44.86 -42.75
N MET A 429 5.38 45.74 -42.29
CA MET A 429 5.47 46.90 -41.39
C MET A 429 4.26 46.88 -40.41
N SER A 430 4.41 47.16 -39.11
CA SER A 430 4.43 48.49 -38.46
C SER A 430 3.08 49.23 -38.44
N ALA A 431 2.40 49.20 -37.28
CA ALA A 431 1.54 50.28 -36.77
C ALA A 431 1.32 50.08 -35.25
N ALA A 432 1.49 51.12 -34.43
CA ALA A 432 1.25 51.06 -32.99
C ALA A 432 0.49 52.30 -32.51
N MET A 433 -0.74 52.08 -32.03
CA MET A 433 -1.64 52.99 -31.29
C MET A 433 -2.53 52.10 -30.40
N GLY A 434 -2.97 52.46 -29.20
CA GLY A 434 -2.70 53.70 -28.47
C GLY A 434 -3.92 54.25 -27.72
N SER A 435 -4.44 53.57 -26.69
CA SER A 435 -5.17 54.19 -25.57
C SER A 435 -5.40 53.22 -24.40
N THR A 436 -5.42 53.76 -23.18
CA THR A 436 -5.90 53.13 -21.94
C THR A 436 -7.39 53.47 -21.68
N PRO A 437 -8.07 52.94 -20.64
CA PRO A 437 -9.54 52.78 -20.63
C PRO A 437 -10.32 53.99 -20.08
N ASP A 438 -11.63 53.98 -20.34
CA ASP A 438 -12.62 54.90 -19.75
C ASP A 438 -13.55 54.17 -18.75
N LEU A 439 -14.16 54.92 -17.83
CA LEU A 439 -14.89 54.44 -16.65
C LEU A 439 -16.37 54.82 -16.70
N VAL A 440 -17.26 53.87 -17.03
CA VAL A 440 -18.72 54.06 -16.89
C VAL A 440 -19.29 53.23 -15.74
N ASN A 441 -19.80 53.96 -14.75
CA ASN A 441 -20.43 53.48 -13.53
C ASN A 441 -21.87 52.96 -13.82
N GLY A 442 -22.21 51.76 -13.31
CA GLY A 442 -23.47 51.07 -13.62
C GLY A 442 -24.14 50.39 -12.40
N LYS A 443 -24.40 51.13 -11.33
CA LYS A 443 -25.13 50.60 -10.17
C LYS A 443 -26.62 50.37 -10.49
N GLY A 444 -27.04 49.11 -10.56
CA GLY A 444 -28.45 48.70 -10.63
C GLY A 444 -28.79 47.67 -9.56
N LYS A 445 -29.08 48.11 -8.33
CA LYS A 445 -29.45 47.23 -7.20
C LYS A 445 -30.44 47.92 -6.28
N GLU A 446 -31.72 47.61 -6.43
CA GLU A 446 -32.75 47.98 -5.47
C GLU A 446 -33.67 46.79 -5.17
N ARG A 447 -34.12 46.69 -3.91
CA ARG A 447 -35.01 45.65 -3.38
C ARG A 447 -35.96 46.32 -2.39
N ALA A 448 -37.19 46.58 -2.83
CA ALA A 448 -38.36 46.80 -2.00
C ALA A 448 -39.52 46.06 -2.71
N ARG A 449 -40.44 45.34 -2.06
CA ARG A 449 -41.18 45.60 -0.81
C ARG A 449 -42.04 46.87 -0.91
N GLU A 450 -43.21 46.72 -1.52
CA GLU A 450 -44.43 46.34 -0.76
C GLU A 450 -45.23 45.30 -1.55
#